data_AF-A0A2V6ZPK6-F1
#
_entry.id   AF-A0A2V6ZPK6-F1
#
_cell.length_a   1.000
_cell.length_b   1.000
_cell.length_c   1.000
_cell.angle_alpha   90.00
_cell.angle_beta   90.00
_cell.angle_gamma   90.00
#
_symmetry.space_group_name_H-M   'P 1'
#
loop_
_entity.id
_entity.type
_entity.pdbx_description
1 polymer ?
#
loop_
_entity_poly.entity_id
_entity_poly.type
_entity_poly.pdbx_seq_one_letter_code
_entity_poly.pdbx_strand_id
1 'polypeptide(L)'
;MSHAPDEPEAIRDLAYYEAVPYLLVIESVERGGEWLRRAEYPELAGCAAEAHSAVEAMEKLEQERLRLLRQLWDRGAPIPVPRPPLSSAVAR
;
A
#
# COMPACT_ATOMS: atom_id res chain seq x y z
N MET A 1 33.14 -5.92 18.13
CA MET A 1 31.91 -5.62 17.37
C MET A 1 31.06 -6.88 17.40
N SER A 2 29.99 -6.89 18.19
CA SER A 2 29.12 -8.05 18.30
C SER A 2 28.13 -8.00 17.14
N HIS A 3 28.27 -8.91 16.19
CA HIS A 3 27.24 -9.20 15.20
C HIS A 3 26.09 -9.84 15.98
N ALA A 4 25.01 -9.08 16.21
CA ALA A 4 23.77 -9.65 16.70
C ALA A 4 23.31 -10.69 15.67
N PRO A 5 22.80 -11.85 16.10
CA PRO A 5 22.31 -12.86 15.18
C PRO A 5 21.18 -12.22 14.36
N ASP A 6 21.30 -12.30 13.03
CA ASP A 6 20.20 -11.97 12.11
C ASP A 6 18.96 -12.71 12.61
N GLU A 7 17.92 -11.94 12.95
CA GLU A 7 16.62 -12.51 13.32
C GLU A 7 16.22 -13.52 12.24
N PRO A 8 15.76 -14.72 12.60
CA PRO A 8 15.37 -15.72 11.61
C PRO A 8 14.41 -15.06 10.63
N GLU A 9 14.74 -15.10 9.34
CA GLU A 9 14.02 -14.43 8.26
C GLU A 9 12.54 -14.80 8.37
N ALA A 10 11.77 -13.96 9.07
CA ALA A 10 10.37 -14.22 9.35
C ALA A 10 9.70 -14.40 8.00
N ILE A 11 8.97 -15.51 7.82
CA ILE A 11 8.34 -15.86 6.55
C ILE A 11 7.52 -14.65 6.09
N ARG A 12 8.00 -13.97 5.04
CA ARG A 12 7.32 -12.83 4.42
C ARG A 12 6.31 -13.39 3.44
N ASP A 13 5.16 -13.79 3.94
CA ASP A 13 4.03 -14.18 3.10
C ASP A 13 3.29 -12.93 2.57
N LEU A 14 2.23 -13.11 1.79
CA LEU A 14 1.49 -11.97 1.25
C LEU A 14 0.86 -11.10 2.35
N ALA A 15 0.42 -11.70 3.46
CA ALA A 15 -0.21 -10.99 4.57
C ALA A 15 0.78 -10.02 5.24
N TYR A 16 2.07 -10.39 5.31
CA TYR A 16 3.14 -9.48 5.72
C TYR A 16 3.17 -8.20 4.88
N TYR A 17 3.08 -8.31 3.54
CA TYR A 17 3.12 -7.15 2.65
C TYR A 17 1.82 -6.33 2.65
N GLU A 18 0.68 -6.99 2.83
CA GLU A 18 -0.62 -6.32 2.94
C GLU A 18 -0.72 -5.46 4.21
N ALA A 19 0.03 -5.80 5.27
CA ALA A 19 0.09 -5.05 6.52
C ALA A 19 1.10 -3.89 6.52
N VAL A 20 1.86 -3.68 5.43
CA VAL A 20 2.77 -2.53 5.29
C VAL A 20 1.96 -1.23 5.22
N PRO A 21 2.20 -0.25 6.12
CA PRO A 21 1.49 1.02 6.08
C PRO A 21 2.13 1.93 5.02
N TYR A 22 1.47 2.08 3.87
CA TYR A 22 1.90 2.99 2.80
C TYR A 22 1.37 4.43 3.02
N LEU A 23 2.08 5.43 2.49
CA LEU A 23 1.63 6.83 2.56
C LEU A 23 0.40 7.07 1.68
N LEU A 24 -0.73 7.42 2.28
CA LEU A 24 -1.91 7.86 1.54
C LEU A 24 -1.79 9.35 1.18
N VAL A 25 -1.85 9.66 -0.11
CA VAL A 25 -1.98 11.03 -0.61
C VAL A 25 -3.35 11.19 -1.25
N ILE A 26 -4.07 12.25 -0.90
CA ILE A 26 -5.34 12.61 -1.53
C ILE A 26 -5.28 14.07 -1.95
N GLU A 27 -5.62 14.32 -3.21
CA GLU A 27 -5.67 15.65 -3.82
C GLU A 27 -6.96 15.84 -4.62
N SER A 28 -7.35 17.09 -4.80
CA SER A 28 -8.39 17.44 -5.77
C SER A 28 -7.74 17.66 -7.13
N VAL A 29 -8.25 16.99 -8.16
CA VAL A 29 -7.77 17.14 -9.53
C VAL A 29 -8.92 17.52 -10.45
N GLU A 30 -8.65 18.38 -11.42
CA GLU A 30 -9.61 18.71 -12.48
C GLU A 30 -9.40 17.77 -13.68
N ARG A 31 -10.50 17.22 -14.20
CA ARG A 31 -10.55 16.36 -15.40
C ARG A 31 -11.75 16.75 -16.25
N GLY A 32 -11.50 17.32 -17.43
CA GLY A 32 -12.58 17.67 -18.36
C GLY A 32 -13.63 18.64 -17.79
N GLY A 33 -13.22 19.53 -16.87
CA GLY A 33 -14.13 20.46 -16.18
C GLY A 33 -14.80 19.88 -14.92
N GLU A 34 -14.56 18.61 -14.59
CA GLU A 34 -15.04 17.99 -13.36
C GLU A 34 -13.94 17.93 -12.30
N TRP A 35 -14.32 18.17 -11.05
CA TRP A 35 -13.43 18.03 -9.90
C TRP A 35 -13.57 16.65 -9.28
N LEU A 36 -12.48 15.90 -9.29
CA LEU A 36 -12.38 14.58 -8.69
C LEU A 36 -11.43 14.61 -7.49
N ARG A 37 -11.57 13.61 -6.63
CA ARG A 37 -10.60 13.24 -5.61
C ARG A 37 -9.74 12.12 -6.16
N ARG A 38 -8.46 12.40 -6.27
CA ARG A 38 -7.44 11.42 -6.64
C ARG A 38 -6.74 10.97 -5.37
N ALA A 39 -6.79 9.68 -5.10
CA ALA A 39 -6.08 9.03 -4.01
C ALA A 39 -4.96 8.17 -4.58
N GLU A 40 -3.78 8.15 -3.95
CA GLU A 40 -2.67 7.30 -4.37
C GLU A 40 -1.82 6.79 -3.19
N TYR A 41 -1.13 5.68 -3.46
CA TYR A 41 0.02 5.22 -2.69
C TYR A 41 1.28 5.46 -3.52
N PRO A 42 2.00 6.59 -3.34
CA PRO A 42 3.12 6.95 -4.21
C PRO A 42 4.31 5.98 -4.08
N GLU A 43 4.38 5.25 -2.97
CA GLU A 43 5.35 4.19 -2.72
C GLU A 43 5.07 2.92 -3.54
N LEU A 44 3.89 2.82 -4.12
CA LEU A 44 3.45 1.73 -5.00
C LEU A 44 3.19 2.30 -6.40
N ALA A 45 4.18 2.19 -7.28
CA ALA A 45 4.13 2.78 -8.61
C ALA A 45 2.84 2.43 -9.38
N GLY A 46 2.07 3.45 -9.75
CA GLY A 46 0.81 3.30 -10.48
C GLY A 46 -0.40 2.91 -9.63
N CYS A 47 -0.26 2.81 -8.30
CA CYS A 47 -1.37 2.57 -7.39
C CYS A 47 -2.11 3.88 -7.08
N ALA A 48 -3.14 4.16 -7.88
CA ALA A 48 -3.97 5.35 -7.74
C ALA A 48 -5.41 5.05 -8.13
N ALA A 49 -6.34 5.83 -7.59
CA ALA A 49 -7.75 5.81 -7.96
C ALA A 49 -8.35 7.21 -7.94
N GLU A 50 -9.36 7.44 -8.78
CA GLU A 50 -10.11 8.71 -8.84
C GLU A 50 -11.61 8.45 -8.61
N ALA A 51 -12.26 9.36 -7.88
CA ALA A 51 -13.72 9.36 -7.67
C ALA A 51 -14.22 10.76 -7.31
N HIS A 52 -15.53 11.01 -7.36
CA HIS A 52 -16.07 12.30 -6.90
C HIS A 52 -15.99 12.48 -5.38
N SER A 53 -16.07 11.38 -4.63
CA SER A 53 -15.94 11.35 -3.17
C SER A 53 -14.54 10.97 -2.74
N ALA A 54 -14.01 11.61 -1.70
CA ALA A 54 -12.72 11.24 -1.12
C ALA A 54 -12.75 9.82 -0.53
N VAL A 55 -13.85 9.45 0.13
CA VAL A 55 -14.04 8.11 0.71
C VAL A 55 -14.08 7.06 -0.40
N GLU A 56 -14.83 7.32 -1.48
CA GLU A 56 -14.91 6.40 -2.62
C GLU A 56 -13.55 6.24 -3.32
N ALA A 57 -12.77 7.32 -3.45
CA ALA A 57 -11.42 7.26 -4.01
C ALA A 57 -10.49 6.39 -3.15
N MET A 58 -10.60 6.50 -1.82
CA MET A 58 -9.84 5.65 -0.88
C MET A 58 -10.27 4.18 -0.98
N GLU A 59 -11.57 3.88 -1.05
CA GLU A 59 -12.07 2.51 -1.18
C GLU A 59 -11.57 1.85 -2.48
N LYS A 60 -11.61 2.59 -3.60
CA LYS A 60 -11.05 2.12 -4.88
C LYS A 60 -9.54 1.95 -4.80
N LEU A 61 -8.84 2.87 -4.15
CA LEU A 61 -7.39 2.78 -3.96
C LEU A 61 -6.99 1.52 -3.18
N GLU A 62 -7.72 1.17 -2.11
CA GLU A 62 -7.45 -0.07 -1.36
C GLU A 62 -7.61 -1.33 -2.21
N GLN A 63 -8.63 -1.36 -3.07
CA GLN A 63 -8.82 -2.47 -4.01
C GLN A 63 -7.64 -2.57 -4.99
N GLU A 64 -7.20 -1.43 -5.54
CA GLU A 64 -6.04 -1.37 -6.43
C GLU A 64 -4.73 -1.75 -5.72
N ARG A 65 -4.57 -1.37 -4.44
CA ARG A 65 -3.43 -1.77 -3.63
C ARG A 65 -3.34 -3.28 -3.50
N LEU A 66 -4.42 -3.93 -3.06
CA LEU A 66 -4.44 -5.40 -2.88
C LEU A 66 -4.20 -6.11 -4.21
N ARG A 67 -4.82 -5.65 -5.30
CA ARG A 67 -4.63 -6.17 -6.65
C ARG A 67 -3.15 -6.09 -7.08
N LEU A 68 -2.52 -4.94 -6.88
CA LEU A 68 -1.12 -4.70 -7.23
C LEU A 68 -0.17 -5.55 -6.38
N LEU A 69 -0.37 -5.61 -5.07
CA LEU A 69 0.47 -6.41 -4.17
C LEU A 69 0.42 -7.89 -4.54
N ARG A 70 -0.78 -8.42 -4.82
CA ARG A 70 -0.95 -9.79 -5.32
C ARG A 70 -0.23 -10.01 -6.65
N GLN A 71 -0.36 -9.07 -7.59
CA GLN A 71 0.32 -9.13 -8.89
C GLN A 71 1.85 -9.15 -8.76
N LEU A 72 2.42 -8.33 -7.87
CA LEU A 72 3.86 -8.32 -7.61
C LEU A 72 4.31 -9.63 -6.97
N TRP A 73 3.56 -10.10 -5.98
CA TRP A 73 3.80 -11.36 -5.28
C TRP A 73 3.81 -12.57 -6.22
N ASP A 74 2.76 -12.73 -7.05
CA ASP A 74 2.63 -13.85 -7.97
C ASP A 74 3.76 -13.89 -9.02
N ARG A 75 4.37 -12.74 -9.30
CA ARG A 75 5.51 -12.60 -10.22
C ARG A 75 6.87 -12.73 -9.54
N GLY A 76 6.92 -12.86 -8.21
CA GLY A 76 8.15 -12.79 -7.44
C GLY A 76 8.86 -11.43 -7.55
N ALA A 77 8.13 -10.37 -7.90
CA ALA A 77 8.70 -9.04 -8.02
C ALA A 77 8.90 -8.41 -6.62
N PRO A 78 9.90 -7.53 -6.43
CA PRO A 78 10.08 -6.82 -5.18
C PRO A 78 8.84 -6.00 -4.80
N ILE A 79 8.39 -6.16 -3.56
CA ILE A 79 7.33 -5.34 -2.97
C ILE A 79 7.97 -4.30 -2.05
N PRO A 80 7.67 -3.00 -2.21
CA PRO A 80 8.20 -1.95 -1.36
C PRO A 80 7.79 -2.13 0.12
N VAL A 81 8.73 -2.02 1.04
CA VAL A 81 8.48 -2.05 2.49
C VAL A 81 9.10 -0.79 3.13
N PRO A 82 8.55 0.41 2.87
CA PRO A 82 9.10 1.67 3.36
C PRO A 82 9.00 1.81 4.89
N ARG A 83 8.06 1.09 5.49
CA ARG A 83 7.84 1.01 6.93
C ARG A 83 7.60 -0.46 7.30
N PRO A 84 7.98 -0.89 8.52
CA PRO A 84 7.62 -2.21 9.01
C PRO A 84 6.10 -2.43 8.95
N PRO A 85 5.64 -3.64 8.61
CA PRO A 85 4.22 -3.97 8.69
C PRO A 85 3.67 -3.69 10.08
N LEU A 86 2.42 -3.24 10.12
CA LEU A 86 1.69 -3.15 11.36
C LEU A 86 1.55 -4.58 11.88
N SER A 87 2.26 -4.90 12.96
CA SER A 87 1.99 -6.14 13.68
C SER A 87 0.51 -6.11 14.08
N SER A 88 -0.17 -7.25 14.07
CA SER A 88 -1.52 -7.38 14.60
C SER A 88 -1.58 -7.16 16.13
N ALA A 89 -0.76 -6.28 16.68
CA ALA A 89 -0.93 -5.65 17.97
C ALA A 89 -1.94 -4.49 17.85
N VAL A 90 -3.14 -4.81 17.34
CA VAL A 90 -4.32 -4.22 17.98
C VAL A 90 -4.33 -4.87 19.35
N ALA A 91 -3.75 -4.17 20.33
CA ALA A 91 -3.85 -4.56 21.73
C ALA A 91 -5.33 -4.83 22.01
N ARG A 92 -5.63 -6.08 22.38
CA ARG A 92 -6.90 -6.43 23.00
C ARG A 92 -7.06 -5.69 24.31
#